data_AF-B7EBD9-F1
#
_entry.id   AF-B7EBD9-F1
#
_cell.length_a   1.000
_cell.length_b   1.000
_cell.length_c   1.000
_cell.angle_alpha   90.00
_cell.angle_beta   90.00
_cell.angle_gamma   90.00
#
_symmetry.space_group_name_H-M   'P 1'
#
loop_
_entity.id
_entity.type
_entity.pdbx_description
1 polymer ?
#
loop_
_entity_poly.entity_id
_entity_poly.type
_entity_poly.pdbx_seq_one_letter_code
_entity_poly.pdbx_strand_id
1 'polypeptide(L)'
;MEHKQHYRASVPWVGPNNAESISFVTGTVYTLLRETAKWAAYSTKKRFATAKMDIGGAFPTIYSLTQCTPDLSSESCFKCLQGTIQESLKWFDGRRGGRIIGVRCLIRFETSIFYNGEPMRIMGPSTNSTSADGNRSKRKLSGLAVSIVFPVMGVLLFCVILGFGWIIRRNKIGKASLQEKTSTYLYEEEALAWPIQGQSSELLFDFACIIRATNNFSRENKIGEGGFGTIYKGKLDRLEIAVKRLDSHSGQGFVEFRNEIQLIAKLQHSNLVRLLGCCSKGEEKILVYEYLPNKKPRLLHIWYLKPH
;
A
#
# COMPACT_ATOMS: atom_id res chain seq x y z
N MET A 1 -19.65 -11.28 -20.01
CA MET A 1 -18.39 -10.54 -19.75
C MET A 1 -18.17 -10.50 -18.25
N GLU A 2 -17.40 -11.44 -17.72
CA GLU A 2 -17.10 -11.54 -16.28
C GLU A 2 -16.12 -10.42 -15.89
N HIS A 3 -16.60 -9.47 -15.08
CA HIS A 3 -15.79 -8.37 -14.57
C HIS A 3 -14.77 -8.91 -13.56
N LYS A 4 -13.48 -8.99 -13.94
CA LYS A 4 -12.39 -9.27 -13.00
C LYS A 4 -12.19 -8.09 -12.04
N GLN A 5 -12.78 -8.14 -10.86
CA GLN A 5 -12.38 -7.29 -9.73
C GLN A 5 -11.01 -7.73 -9.22
N HIS A 6 -10.08 -6.78 -9.06
CA HIS A 6 -8.79 -7.04 -8.43
C HIS A 6 -8.89 -6.81 -6.93
N TYR A 7 -8.67 -7.86 -6.15
CA TYR A 7 -8.58 -7.84 -4.69
C TYR A 7 -7.10 -7.92 -4.29
N ARG A 8 -6.61 -7.03 -3.41
CA ARG A 8 -5.27 -7.16 -2.80
C ARG A 8 -5.38 -6.88 -1.29
N ALA A 9 -4.92 -7.82 -0.48
CA ALA A 9 -4.91 -7.73 0.98
C ALA A 9 -3.49 -7.46 1.49
N SER A 10 -3.36 -6.79 2.63
CA SER A 10 -2.08 -6.68 3.35
C SER A 10 -1.97 -7.73 4.47
N VAL A 11 -0.91 -7.67 5.28
CA VAL A 11 -0.65 -8.61 6.38
C VAL A 11 -1.81 -8.65 7.40
N PRO A 12 -2.08 -9.80 8.04
CA PRO A 12 -3.04 -9.87 9.13
C PRO A 12 -2.61 -9.02 10.32
N TRP A 13 -3.57 -8.56 11.11
CA TRP A 13 -3.33 -8.04 12.44
C TRP A 13 -2.93 -9.20 13.36
N VAL A 14 -1.62 -9.43 13.52
CA VAL A 14 -1.13 -10.41 14.50
C VAL A 14 -1.18 -9.77 15.88
N GLY A 15 -2.20 -10.13 16.66
CA GLY A 15 -2.31 -9.88 18.09
C GLY A 15 -2.73 -11.16 18.82
N PRO A 16 -2.24 -11.43 20.04
CA PRO A 16 -2.67 -12.58 20.82
C PRO A 16 -4.14 -12.36 21.25
N ASN A 17 -4.99 -13.39 21.13
CA ASN A 17 -6.46 -13.38 21.36
C ASN A 17 -7.30 -12.96 20.14
N ASN A 18 -7.23 -13.84 19.15
CA ASN A 18 -7.59 -13.72 17.75
C ASN A 18 -9.08 -13.50 17.40
N ALA A 19 -10.07 -13.90 18.20
CA ALA A 19 -11.48 -13.74 17.77
C ALA A 19 -12.06 -12.34 18.09
N GLU A 20 -11.94 -11.87 19.33
CA GLU A 20 -12.45 -10.56 19.73
C GLU A 20 -11.74 -9.42 18.98
N SER A 21 -10.42 -9.54 18.82
CA SER A 21 -9.62 -8.58 18.05
C SER A 21 -10.02 -8.50 16.58
N ILE A 22 -10.32 -9.64 15.92
CA ILE A 22 -10.79 -9.65 14.53
C ILE A 22 -12.15 -8.95 14.41
N SER A 23 -13.12 -9.31 15.25
CA SER A 23 -14.45 -8.70 15.19
C SER A 23 -14.42 -7.17 15.41
N PHE A 24 -13.57 -6.72 16.33
CA PHE A 24 -13.35 -5.31 16.62
C PHE A 24 -12.70 -4.57 15.43
N VAL A 25 -11.66 -5.16 14.84
CA VAL A 25 -10.99 -4.62 13.65
C VAL A 25 -11.97 -4.53 12.48
N THR A 26 -12.72 -5.60 12.22
CA THR A 26 -13.67 -5.67 11.10
C THR A 26 -14.81 -4.68 11.28
N GLY A 27 -15.35 -4.53 12.49
CA GLY A 27 -16.37 -3.51 12.81
C GLY A 27 -15.85 -2.08 12.68
N THR A 28 -14.60 -1.85 13.08
CA THR A 28 -13.92 -0.54 12.94
C THR A 28 -13.71 -0.18 11.47
N VAL A 29 -13.13 -1.10 10.69
CA VAL A 29 -12.88 -0.89 9.25
C VAL A 29 -14.19 -0.67 8.50
N TYR A 30 -15.24 -1.43 8.83
CA TYR A 30 -16.58 -1.23 8.28
C TYR A 30 -17.10 0.19 8.55
N THR A 31 -17.01 0.65 9.80
CA THR A 31 -17.48 1.98 10.21
C THR A 31 -16.72 3.07 9.47
N LEU A 32 -15.39 2.99 9.44
CA LEU A 32 -14.53 3.92 8.72
C LEU A 32 -14.91 3.99 7.24
N LEU A 33 -14.91 2.86 6.53
CA LEU A 33 -15.20 2.82 5.10
C LEU A 33 -16.61 3.31 4.78
N ARG A 34 -17.61 2.98 5.60
CA ARG A 34 -18.99 3.41 5.41
C ARG A 34 -19.12 4.93 5.52
N GLU A 35 -18.48 5.54 6.51
CA GLU A 35 -18.51 7.00 6.69
C GLU A 35 -17.72 7.73 5.60
N THR A 36 -16.58 7.19 5.16
CA THR A 36 -15.83 7.70 4.00
C THR A 36 -16.68 7.62 2.73
N ALA A 37 -17.39 6.51 2.52
CA ALA A 37 -18.27 6.32 1.37
C ALA A 37 -19.45 7.28 1.36
N LYS A 38 -20.09 7.54 2.52
CA LYS A 38 -21.14 8.57 2.65
C LYS A 38 -20.60 9.95 2.25
N TRP A 39 -19.42 10.32 2.74
CA TRP A 39 -18.81 11.60 2.42
C TRP A 39 -18.50 11.72 0.93
N ALA A 40 -17.94 10.68 0.32
CA ALA A 40 -17.67 10.65 -1.12
C ALA A 40 -18.95 10.81 -1.95
N ALA A 41 -20.04 10.12 -1.56
CA ALA A 41 -21.27 10.11 -2.31
C ALA A 41 -22.08 11.41 -2.20
N TYR A 42 -22.17 11.99 -1.01
CA TYR A 42 -23.11 13.09 -0.72
C TYR A 42 -22.43 14.44 -0.51
N SER A 43 -21.16 14.47 -0.08
CA SER A 43 -20.48 15.73 0.26
C SER A 43 -19.54 16.23 -0.84
N THR A 44 -19.21 15.40 -1.84
CA THR A 44 -18.25 15.78 -2.89
C THR A 44 -18.79 15.53 -4.29
N LYS A 45 -18.64 16.54 -5.18
CA LYS A 45 -19.00 16.39 -6.61
C LYS A 45 -18.09 15.39 -7.34
N LYS A 46 -16.84 15.24 -6.88
CA LYS A 46 -15.83 14.35 -7.48
C LYS A 46 -16.01 12.88 -7.11
N ARG A 47 -17.00 12.56 -6.26
CA ARG A 47 -17.29 11.20 -5.77
C ARG A 47 -16.10 10.54 -5.08
N PHE A 48 -15.31 11.36 -4.41
CA PHE A 48 -14.04 10.99 -3.80
C PHE A 48 -14.04 11.46 -2.36
N ALA A 49 -13.52 10.63 -1.46
CA ALA A 49 -13.25 11.03 -0.08
C ALA A 49 -12.07 10.26 0.49
N THR A 50 -11.37 10.91 1.42
CA THR A 50 -10.38 10.30 2.30
C THR A 50 -10.79 10.50 3.75
N ALA A 51 -10.47 9.54 4.61
CA ALA A 51 -10.70 9.68 6.03
C ALA A 51 -9.62 8.99 6.85
N LYS A 52 -9.42 9.46 8.08
CA LYS A 52 -8.66 8.74 9.10
C LYS A 52 -9.55 8.40 10.29
N MET A 53 -9.29 7.26 10.91
CA MET A 53 -9.88 6.86 12.18
C MET A 53 -8.78 6.58 13.19
N ASP A 54 -8.79 7.31 14.28
CA ASP A 54 -7.97 7.04 15.45
C ASP A 54 -8.87 6.51 16.57
N ILE A 55 -8.61 5.29 16.99
CA ILE A 55 -9.38 4.59 18.03
C ILE A 55 -8.75 4.85 19.41
N GLY A 56 -7.49 5.30 19.43
CA GLY A 56 -6.65 5.31 20.62
C GLY A 56 -6.16 3.92 21.04
N GLY A 57 -5.35 3.89 22.09
CA GLY A 57 -4.75 2.67 22.63
C GLY A 57 -3.62 2.12 21.75
N ALA A 58 -3.47 0.79 21.74
CA ALA A 58 -2.46 0.10 20.93
C ALA A 58 -2.87 -0.13 19.46
N PHE A 59 -4.04 0.38 19.04
CA PHE A 59 -4.52 0.27 17.67
C PHE A 59 -3.96 1.42 16.82
N PRO A 60 -3.19 1.15 15.75
CA PRO A 60 -2.71 2.18 14.87
C PRO A 60 -3.86 2.77 14.05
N THR A 61 -3.73 4.06 13.78
CA THR A 61 -4.65 4.85 12.96
C THR A 61 -4.90 4.16 11.63
N ILE A 62 -6.17 4.07 11.24
CA ILE A 62 -6.58 3.50 9.96
C ILE A 62 -6.94 4.63 9.00
N TYR A 63 -6.36 4.60 7.83
CA TYR A 63 -6.61 5.54 6.73
C TYR A 63 -7.50 4.86 5.70
N SER A 64 -8.43 5.61 5.11
CA SER A 64 -9.32 5.10 4.07
C SER A 64 -9.49 6.09 2.93
N LEU A 65 -9.77 5.53 1.76
CA LEU A 65 -10.08 6.26 0.54
C LEU A 65 -11.19 5.52 -0.20
N THR A 66 -12.18 6.26 -0.66
CA THR A 66 -13.23 5.74 -1.52
C THR A 66 -13.40 6.66 -2.72
N GLN A 67 -13.61 6.07 -3.89
CA GLN A 67 -13.89 6.83 -5.10
C GLN A 67 -14.92 6.12 -5.97
N CYS A 68 -15.85 6.87 -6.55
CA CYS A 68 -16.69 6.42 -7.65
C CYS A 68 -16.31 7.12 -8.95
N THR A 69 -16.76 6.58 -10.08
CA THR A 69 -16.71 7.29 -11.35
C THR A 69 -17.62 8.55 -11.29
N PRO A 70 -17.17 9.71 -11.81
CA PRO A 70 -17.91 10.97 -11.63
C PRO A 70 -19.32 11.02 -12.24
N ASP A 71 -19.64 10.10 -13.17
CA ASP A 71 -20.95 9.96 -13.83
C ASP A 71 -22.05 9.40 -12.91
N LEU A 72 -21.68 8.81 -11.77
CA LEU A 72 -22.63 8.24 -10.83
C LEU A 72 -23.41 9.31 -10.05
N SER A 73 -24.71 9.07 -9.81
CA SER A 73 -25.52 9.83 -8.86
C SER A 73 -25.06 9.58 -7.42
N SER A 74 -25.50 10.42 -6.45
CA SER A 74 -25.14 10.31 -5.03
C SER A 74 -25.56 8.97 -4.46
N GLU A 75 -26.79 8.59 -4.74
CA GLU A 75 -27.34 7.30 -4.35
C GLU A 75 -26.62 6.12 -5.02
N SER A 76 -26.40 6.17 -6.34
CA SER A 76 -25.75 5.08 -7.06
C SER A 76 -24.28 4.90 -6.68
N CYS A 77 -23.57 5.99 -6.38
CA CYS A 77 -22.21 5.93 -5.84
C CYS A 77 -22.19 5.30 -4.45
N PHE A 78 -23.08 5.73 -3.54
CA PHE A 78 -23.17 5.15 -2.20
C PHE A 78 -23.51 3.65 -2.25
N LYS A 79 -24.47 3.27 -3.10
CA LYS A 79 -24.86 1.86 -3.30
C LYS A 79 -23.71 1.02 -3.85
N CYS A 80 -22.94 1.52 -4.82
CA CYS A 80 -21.77 0.84 -5.36
C CYS A 80 -20.73 0.59 -4.26
N LEU A 81 -20.35 1.66 -3.54
CA LEU A 81 -19.38 1.59 -2.44
C LEU A 81 -19.86 0.66 -1.33
N GLN A 82 -21.15 0.68 -0.97
CA GLN A 82 -21.70 -0.20 0.05
C GLN A 82 -21.56 -1.67 -0.33
N GLY A 83 -21.83 -2.05 -1.58
CA GLY A 83 -21.62 -3.41 -2.07
C GLY A 83 -20.14 -3.82 -1.99
N THR A 84 -19.24 -2.93 -2.43
CA THR A 84 -17.79 -3.17 -2.34
C THR A 84 -17.30 -3.29 -0.89
N ILE A 85 -17.86 -2.50 0.03
CA ILE A 85 -17.52 -2.60 1.46
C ILE A 85 -17.94 -3.96 2.03
N GLN A 86 -19.12 -4.47 1.67
CA GLN A 86 -19.56 -5.79 2.13
C GLN A 86 -18.65 -6.92 1.60
N GLU A 87 -18.24 -6.85 0.33
CA GLU A 87 -17.23 -7.77 -0.22
C GLU A 87 -15.89 -7.67 0.54
N SER A 88 -15.50 -6.46 0.94
CA SER A 88 -14.24 -6.23 1.67
C SER A 88 -14.20 -6.92 3.02
N LEU A 89 -15.34 -7.03 3.72
CA LEU A 89 -15.44 -7.74 4.99
C LEU A 89 -15.21 -9.25 4.81
N LYS A 90 -15.64 -9.81 3.69
CA LYS A 90 -15.44 -11.24 3.38
C LYS A 90 -13.98 -11.57 3.06
N TRP A 91 -13.28 -10.68 2.35
CA TRP A 91 -11.94 -10.95 1.84
C TRP A 91 -10.81 -10.44 2.74
N PHE A 92 -11.06 -9.42 3.57
CA PHE A 92 -10.04 -8.73 4.36
C PHE A 92 -10.27 -8.82 5.88
N ASP A 93 -11.02 -9.82 6.33
CA ASP A 93 -11.27 -10.06 7.74
C ASP A 93 -9.94 -10.15 8.52
N GLY A 94 -9.79 -9.30 9.54
CA GLY A 94 -8.57 -9.20 10.35
C GLY A 94 -7.31 -8.72 9.61
N ARG A 95 -7.40 -8.04 8.45
CA ARG A 95 -6.23 -7.51 7.71
C ARG A 95 -5.93 -6.04 8.03
N ARG A 96 -4.64 -5.66 8.01
CA ARG A 96 -4.17 -4.26 8.21
C ARG A 96 -4.51 -3.32 7.07
N GLY A 97 -5.05 -3.85 6.00
CA GLY A 97 -5.31 -3.11 4.79
C GLY A 97 -5.87 -4.00 3.70
N GLY A 98 -6.57 -3.36 2.79
CA GLY A 98 -7.23 -4.01 1.68
C GLY A 98 -7.67 -2.99 0.66
N ARG A 99 -7.72 -3.43 -0.60
CA ARG A 99 -8.28 -2.64 -1.68
C ARG A 99 -9.12 -3.51 -2.60
N ILE A 100 -10.24 -2.96 -3.02
CA ILE A 100 -11.06 -3.50 -4.11
C ILE A 100 -11.19 -2.41 -5.15
N ILE A 101 -10.79 -2.75 -6.38
CA ILE A 101 -10.87 -1.85 -7.52
C ILE A 101 -11.93 -2.42 -8.45
N GLY A 102 -13.13 -1.85 -8.38
CA GLY A 102 -14.22 -2.12 -9.33
C GLY A 102 -14.18 -1.12 -10.50
N VAL A 103 -15.03 -1.37 -11.50
CA VAL A 103 -15.11 -0.51 -12.69
C VAL A 103 -15.71 0.87 -12.37
N ARG A 104 -16.68 0.92 -11.45
CA ARG A 104 -17.40 2.16 -11.09
C ARG A 104 -17.09 2.70 -9.71
N CYS A 105 -16.54 1.88 -8.82
CA CYS A 105 -16.16 2.31 -7.49
C CYS A 105 -14.98 1.50 -6.97
N LEU A 106 -14.20 2.14 -6.10
CA LEU A 106 -13.07 1.53 -5.41
C LEU A 106 -13.07 1.92 -3.94
N ILE A 107 -12.51 1.03 -3.14
CA ILE A 107 -12.22 1.26 -1.74
C ILE A 107 -10.77 0.88 -1.47
N ARG A 108 -10.13 1.60 -0.54
CA ARG A 108 -8.83 1.25 0.02
C ARG A 108 -8.81 1.66 1.49
N PHE A 109 -8.28 0.79 2.33
CA PHE A 109 -7.91 1.13 3.70
C PHE A 109 -6.54 0.54 4.03
N GLU A 110 -5.75 1.23 4.83
CA GLU A 110 -4.45 0.78 5.34
C GLU A 110 -4.14 1.46 6.67
N THR A 111 -3.21 0.90 7.45
CA THR A 111 -2.68 1.52 8.68
C THR A 111 -1.60 2.57 8.43
N SER A 112 -1.11 2.68 7.21
CA SER A 112 -0.18 3.73 6.77
C SER A 112 -0.91 4.75 5.91
N ILE A 113 -0.49 6.01 5.94
CA ILE A 113 -1.04 7.02 5.02
C ILE A 113 -0.60 6.72 3.58
N PHE A 114 -1.55 6.70 2.64
CA PHE A 114 -1.31 6.37 1.23
C PHE A 114 -1.91 7.38 0.24
N TYR A 115 -2.41 8.51 0.75
CA TYR A 115 -2.90 9.63 -0.05
C TYR A 115 -2.26 10.93 0.44
N ASN A 116 -2.19 11.91 -0.46
CA ASN A 116 -1.61 13.21 -0.16
C ASN A 116 -2.66 14.16 0.44
N GLY A 117 -2.23 15.01 1.38
CA GLY A 117 -3.06 16.03 2.00
C GLY A 117 -3.79 15.57 3.26
N GLU A 118 -4.51 16.50 3.88
CA GLU A 118 -5.29 16.21 5.08
C GLU A 118 -6.50 15.34 4.75
N PRO A 119 -6.89 14.42 5.65
CA PRO A 119 -8.09 13.61 5.48
C PRO A 119 -9.34 14.51 5.42
N MET A 120 -10.24 14.24 4.48
CA MET A 120 -11.50 14.97 4.38
C MET A 120 -12.44 14.69 5.55
N ARG A 121 -12.27 13.54 6.21
CA ARG A 121 -12.99 13.15 7.42
C ARG A 121 -12.06 12.61 8.50
N ILE A 122 -12.26 13.08 9.73
CA ILE A 122 -11.51 12.63 10.90
C ILE A 122 -12.52 11.99 11.85
N MET A 123 -12.27 10.74 12.22
CA MET A 123 -13.04 9.98 13.19
C MET A 123 -12.12 9.63 14.37
N GLY A 124 -12.63 9.79 15.59
CA GLY A 124 -11.87 9.51 16.80
C GLY A 124 -12.37 10.34 17.98
N PRO A 125 -11.85 10.09 19.19
CA PRO A 125 -12.21 10.87 20.37
C PRO A 125 -11.93 12.35 20.09
N SER A 126 -13.00 13.13 20.03
CA SER A 126 -12.98 14.51 19.59
C SER A 126 -12.30 15.38 20.64
N THR A 127 -11.11 15.89 20.36
CA THR A 127 -10.67 17.14 20.97
C THR A 127 -11.39 18.28 20.25
N ASN A 128 -12.44 18.76 20.92
CA ASN A 128 -13.25 19.96 20.62
C ASN A 128 -12.71 20.84 19.49
N SER A 129 -13.23 20.63 18.28
CA SER A 129 -13.12 21.59 17.18
C SER A 129 -14.52 22.05 16.84
N THR A 130 -14.86 23.22 17.37
CA THR A 130 -16.09 23.97 17.19
C THR A 130 -16.50 24.04 15.72
N SER A 131 -17.63 23.42 15.40
CA SER A 131 -18.34 23.63 14.14
C SER A 131 -18.99 25.00 14.20
N ALA A 132 -18.41 25.99 13.53
CA ALA A 132 -19.06 27.27 13.30
C ALA A 132 -19.89 27.17 12.01
N ASP A 133 -21.19 26.99 12.21
CA ASP A 133 -22.23 27.05 11.20
C ASP A 133 -22.33 28.46 10.61
N GLY A 134 -22.03 28.59 9.33
CA GLY A 134 -21.99 29.85 8.60
C GLY A 134 -23.31 30.14 7.89
N ASN A 135 -24.36 30.49 8.63
CA ASN A 135 -25.61 30.95 8.03
C ASN A 135 -25.45 32.39 7.51
N ARG A 136 -25.56 32.55 6.18
CA ARG A 136 -25.22 33.74 5.42
C ARG A 136 -26.48 34.58 5.19
N SER A 137 -26.76 35.56 6.05
CA SER A 137 -27.80 36.59 5.81
C SER A 137 -27.16 37.95 5.51
N LYS A 138 -27.32 38.38 4.25
CA LYS A 138 -26.93 39.71 3.74
C LYS A 138 -27.78 40.78 4.40
N ARG A 139 -27.17 41.84 4.95
CA ARG A 139 -27.77 43.19 5.06
C ARG A 139 -26.67 44.25 5.04
N LYS A 140 -26.77 45.17 4.08
CA LYS A 140 -25.96 46.38 3.90
C LYS A 140 -26.38 47.43 4.92
N LEU A 141 -25.46 48.21 5.50
CA LEU A 141 -25.46 49.69 5.41
C LEU A 141 -24.25 50.34 6.14
N SER A 142 -23.54 51.17 5.39
CA SER A 142 -22.84 52.42 5.72
C SER A 142 -22.27 52.71 7.12
N GLY A 143 -21.00 53.15 7.10
CA GLY A 143 -20.52 54.27 7.91
C GLY A 143 -19.66 53.91 9.10
N LEU A 144 -18.36 53.60 8.87
CA LEU A 144 -17.22 53.78 9.80
C LEU A 144 -15.93 53.27 9.12
N ALA A 145 -15.59 53.88 7.98
CA ALA A 145 -14.31 53.65 7.32
C ALA A 145 -13.30 54.66 7.89
N VAL A 146 -12.33 54.16 8.67
CA VAL A 146 -10.95 54.69 8.85
C VAL A 146 -10.23 53.92 9.99
N SER A 147 -10.93 53.26 10.93
CA SER A 147 -10.29 52.57 12.07
C SER A 147 -9.93 51.08 11.85
N ILE A 148 -10.42 50.44 10.78
CA ILE A 148 -10.29 48.98 10.56
C ILE A 148 -9.12 48.59 9.63
N VAL A 149 -8.56 49.54 8.87
CA VAL A 149 -7.58 49.23 7.80
C VAL A 149 -6.23 48.75 8.38
N PHE A 150 -5.74 49.38 9.45
CA PHE A 150 -4.47 49.02 10.08
C PHE A 150 -4.44 47.62 10.72
N PRO A 151 -5.43 47.20 11.52
CA PRO A 151 -5.42 45.85 12.08
C PRO A 151 -5.60 44.76 11.01
N VAL A 152 -6.37 45.01 9.95
CA VAL A 152 -6.56 44.03 8.86
C VAL A 152 -5.27 43.84 8.05
N MET A 153 -4.53 44.91 7.76
CA MET A 153 -3.24 44.80 7.06
C MET A 153 -2.17 44.11 7.92
N GLY A 154 -2.15 44.35 9.23
CA GLY A 154 -1.27 43.66 10.16
C GLY A 154 -1.54 42.15 10.23
N VAL A 155 -2.81 41.75 10.28
CA VAL A 155 -3.22 40.33 10.27
C VAL A 155 -2.87 39.66 8.94
N LEU A 156 -3.10 40.33 7.80
CA LEU A 156 -2.75 39.78 6.48
C LEU A 156 -1.23 39.58 6.32
N LEU A 157 -0.41 40.56 6.73
CA LEU A 157 1.05 40.42 6.72
C LEU A 157 1.52 39.27 7.63
N PHE A 158 0.94 39.15 8.83
CA PHE A 158 1.27 38.06 9.74
C PHE A 158 0.90 36.68 9.16
N CYS A 159 -0.28 36.54 8.53
CA CYS A 159 -0.68 35.32 7.83
C CYS A 159 0.27 34.98 6.67
N VAL A 160 0.74 35.97 5.91
CA VAL A 160 1.72 35.75 4.83
C VAL A 160 3.06 35.29 5.39
N ILE A 161 3.55 35.91 6.48
CA ILE A 161 4.81 35.51 7.14
C ILE A 161 4.72 34.07 7.68
N LEU A 162 3.61 33.73 8.35
CA LEU A 162 3.38 32.37 8.84
C LEU A 162 3.25 31.36 7.69
N GLY A 163 2.56 31.72 6.61
CA GLY A 163 2.43 30.91 5.41
C GLY A 163 3.77 30.65 4.72
N PHE A 164 4.58 31.69 4.54
CA PHE A 164 5.93 31.58 3.97
C PHE A 164 6.86 30.76 4.87
N GLY A 165 6.81 30.97 6.19
CA GLY A 165 7.56 30.17 7.16
C GLY A 165 7.16 28.69 7.14
N TRP A 166 5.87 28.40 6.97
CA TRP A 166 5.36 27.03 6.84
C TRP A 166 5.81 26.38 5.52
N ILE A 167 5.78 27.09 4.40
CA ILE A 167 6.26 26.60 3.10
C ILE A 167 7.77 26.29 3.15
N ILE A 168 8.58 27.18 3.72
CA ILE A 168 10.02 26.96 3.87
C ILE A 168 10.30 25.77 4.80
N ARG A 169 9.54 25.61 5.90
CA ARG A 169 9.66 24.43 6.78
C ARG A 169 9.23 23.14 6.09
N ARG A 170 8.18 23.17 5.25
CA ARG A 170 7.71 22.00 4.50
C ARG A 170 8.73 21.54 3.46
N ASN A 171 9.43 22.46 2.81
CA ASN A 171 10.52 22.11 1.89
C ASN A 171 11.75 21.53 2.60
N LYS A 172 11.96 21.80 3.90
CA LYS A 172 12.99 21.12 4.71
C LYS A 172 12.58 19.70 5.12
N ILE A 173 11.29 19.42 5.32
CA ILE A 173 10.76 18.08 5.66
C ILE A 173 10.92 17.07 4.51
N GLY A 174 10.94 17.52 3.25
CA GLY A 174 11.22 16.64 2.11
C GLY A 174 12.58 15.93 2.17
N LYS A 175 13.58 16.55 2.83
CA LYS A 175 14.91 15.96 3.02
C LYS A 175 14.94 14.85 4.08
N ALA A 176 14.00 14.84 5.03
CA ALA A 176 13.90 13.80 6.06
C ALA A 176 13.39 12.46 5.51
N SER A 177 12.54 12.49 4.47
CA SER A 177 12.02 11.26 3.82
C SER A 177 13.09 10.43 3.10
N LEU A 178 14.18 11.08 2.66
CA LEU A 178 15.30 10.39 2.04
C LEU A 178 16.12 9.63 3.08
N GLN A 179 16.29 10.22 4.27
CA GLN A 179 17.01 9.62 5.40
C GLN A 179 16.25 8.42 5.98
N GLU A 180 14.91 8.48 6.03
CA GLU A 180 14.06 7.36 6.45
C GLU A 180 14.11 6.19 5.44
N LYS A 181 14.09 6.50 4.13
CA LYS A 181 14.33 5.50 3.08
C LYS A 181 15.71 4.86 3.21
N THR A 182 16.78 5.65 3.37
CA THR A 182 18.15 5.14 3.56
C THR A 182 18.26 4.26 4.81
N SER A 183 17.65 4.66 5.93
CA SER A 183 17.64 3.85 7.15
C SER A 183 16.90 2.53 6.97
N THR A 184 15.83 2.52 6.17
CA THR A 184 15.08 1.30 5.82
C THR A 184 15.92 0.39 4.92
N TYR A 185 16.60 0.93 3.90
CA TYR A 185 17.53 0.18 3.06
C TYR A 185 18.68 -0.44 3.86
N LEU A 186 19.26 0.31 4.81
CA LEU A 186 20.34 -0.18 5.67
C LEU A 186 19.87 -1.35 6.55
N TYR A 187 18.66 -1.24 7.11
CA TYR A 187 18.05 -2.30 7.94
C TYR A 187 17.66 -3.53 7.11
N GLU A 188 17.21 -3.34 5.87
CA GLU A 188 16.92 -4.43 4.93
C GLU A 188 18.18 -5.20 4.52
N GLU A 189 19.30 -4.49 4.31
CA GLU A 189 20.59 -5.08 3.97
C GLU A 189 21.18 -5.87 5.16
N GLU A 190 21.08 -5.32 6.38
CA GLU A 190 21.52 -5.99 7.62
C GLU A 190 20.62 -7.20 7.98
N ALA A 191 19.31 -7.10 7.75
CA ALA A 191 18.37 -8.22 7.95
C ALA A 191 18.54 -9.34 6.90
N LEU A 192 19.06 -9.01 5.70
CA LEU A 192 19.48 -9.97 4.68
C LEU A 192 20.85 -10.59 4.96
N ALA A 193 21.69 -9.95 5.77
CA ALA A 193 22.97 -10.53 6.17
C ALA A 193 22.77 -11.79 7.05
N TRP A 194 21.76 -11.81 7.92
CA TRP A 194 21.58 -12.89 8.91
C TRP A 194 21.25 -14.29 8.34
N PRO A 195 20.54 -14.43 7.19
CA PRO A 195 20.40 -15.73 6.51
C PRO A 195 21.58 -16.05 5.56
N ILE A 196 22.22 -15.02 5.00
CA ILE A 196 23.22 -15.16 3.92
C ILE A 196 24.62 -15.40 4.49
N GLN A 197 24.96 -14.88 5.68
CA GLN A 197 26.26 -15.10 6.31
C GLN A 197 26.60 -16.58 6.59
N GLY A 198 25.59 -17.47 6.61
CA GLY A 198 25.78 -18.91 6.72
C GLY A 198 25.75 -19.68 5.38
N GLN A 199 25.45 -19.01 4.27
CA GLN A 199 25.29 -19.61 2.95
C GLN A 199 26.31 -19.01 1.98
N SER A 200 27.16 -19.87 1.42
CA SER A 200 28.26 -19.50 0.52
C SER A 200 27.89 -18.40 -0.49
N SER A 201 28.86 -17.52 -0.78
CA SER A 201 28.82 -16.49 -1.84
C SER A 201 28.26 -17.00 -3.18
N GLU A 202 28.31 -18.32 -3.39
CA GLU A 202 27.74 -19.06 -4.52
C GLU A 202 26.22 -18.88 -4.74
N LEU A 203 25.44 -18.51 -3.72
CA LEU A 203 23.98 -18.36 -3.83
C LEU A 203 23.55 -16.90 -4.11
N LEU A 204 24.48 -15.95 -4.16
CA LEU A 204 24.21 -14.57 -4.52
C LEU A 204 24.57 -14.29 -5.98
N PHE A 205 23.56 -13.94 -6.78
CA PHE A 205 23.77 -13.52 -8.15
C PHE A 205 23.92 -12.00 -8.24
N ASP A 206 24.93 -11.56 -9.00
CA ASP A 206 25.04 -10.16 -9.36
C ASP A 206 23.88 -9.73 -10.28
N PHE A 207 23.35 -8.54 -10.05
CA PHE A 207 22.21 -8.02 -10.81
C PHE A 207 22.53 -7.87 -12.31
N ALA A 208 23.76 -7.49 -12.67
CA ALA A 208 24.15 -7.38 -14.08
C ALA A 208 24.24 -8.77 -14.76
N CYS A 209 24.50 -9.82 -13.96
CA CYS A 209 24.41 -11.21 -14.43
C CYS A 209 22.96 -11.58 -14.77
N ILE A 210 22.01 -11.26 -13.90
CA ILE A 210 20.58 -11.54 -14.12
C ILE A 210 20.02 -10.76 -15.32
N ILE A 211 20.38 -9.49 -15.47
CA ILE A 211 20.00 -8.68 -16.63
C ILE A 211 20.48 -9.36 -17.92
N ARG A 212 21.75 -9.76 -18.00
CA ARG A 212 22.28 -10.47 -19.18
C ARG A 212 21.57 -11.79 -19.41
N ALA A 213 21.39 -12.60 -18.37
CA ALA A 213 20.77 -13.91 -18.47
C ALA A 213 19.31 -13.85 -18.96
N THR A 214 18.59 -12.78 -18.62
CA THR A 214 17.17 -12.58 -19.00
C THR A 214 16.98 -11.69 -20.23
N ASN A 215 18.07 -11.26 -20.89
CA ASN A 215 18.05 -10.27 -21.96
C ASN A 215 17.28 -8.99 -21.55
N ASN A 216 17.68 -8.42 -20.41
CA ASN A 216 17.05 -7.26 -19.78
C ASN A 216 15.56 -7.45 -19.49
N PHE A 217 15.20 -8.61 -18.92
CA PHE A 217 13.81 -8.98 -18.64
C PHE A 217 12.89 -8.85 -19.86
N SER A 218 13.40 -9.28 -21.02
CA SER A 218 12.71 -9.20 -22.30
C SER A 218 11.36 -9.95 -22.24
N ARG A 219 10.35 -9.42 -22.94
CA ARG A 219 8.99 -9.99 -22.92
C ARG A 219 8.97 -11.40 -23.53
N GLU A 220 9.84 -11.65 -24.49
CA GLU A 220 10.01 -12.93 -25.17
C GLU A 220 10.46 -14.03 -24.20
N ASN A 221 11.14 -13.64 -23.11
CA ASN A 221 11.58 -14.54 -22.07
C ASN A 221 10.55 -14.71 -20.94
N LYS A 222 9.42 -14.01 -20.95
CA LYS A 222 8.41 -14.12 -19.88
C LYS A 222 7.69 -15.47 -19.97
N ILE A 223 7.72 -16.25 -18.87
CA ILE A 223 7.09 -17.58 -18.78
C ILE A 223 5.93 -17.64 -17.79
N GLY A 224 5.76 -16.62 -16.95
CA GLY A 224 4.64 -16.55 -16.00
C GLY A 224 4.53 -15.19 -15.33
N GLU A 225 3.34 -14.89 -14.82
CA GLU A 225 3.05 -13.69 -14.04
C GLU A 225 1.93 -14.01 -13.06
N GLY A 226 2.05 -13.55 -11.82
CA GLY A 226 1.05 -13.74 -10.78
C GLY A 226 1.15 -12.66 -9.72
N GLY A 227 0.42 -12.83 -8.60
CA GLY A 227 0.41 -11.85 -7.51
C GLY A 227 1.75 -11.64 -6.80
N PHE A 228 2.73 -12.51 -7.08
CA PHE A 228 4.06 -12.58 -6.48
C PHE A 228 5.17 -12.09 -7.43
N GLY A 229 4.78 -11.43 -8.53
CA GLY A 229 5.71 -10.90 -9.53
C GLY A 229 5.76 -11.69 -10.83
N THR A 230 6.78 -11.38 -11.64
CA THR A 230 6.94 -11.90 -13.00
C THR A 230 8.08 -12.90 -13.09
N ILE A 231 7.87 -14.00 -13.82
CA ILE A 231 8.86 -15.04 -14.04
C ILE A 231 9.37 -14.97 -15.47
N TYR A 232 10.69 -14.94 -15.60
CA TYR A 232 11.42 -14.93 -16.87
C TYR A 232 12.25 -16.20 -17.00
N LYS A 233 12.29 -16.79 -18.18
CA LYS A 233 13.33 -17.74 -18.57
C LYS A 233 14.62 -16.96 -18.78
N GLY A 234 15.73 -17.49 -18.28
CA GLY A 234 17.05 -16.96 -18.54
C GLY A 234 18.04 -18.06 -18.86
N LYS A 235 19.24 -17.66 -19.28
CA LYS A 235 20.36 -18.57 -19.52
C LYS A 235 21.62 -18.01 -18.87
N LEU A 236 22.17 -18.77 -17.92
CA LEU A 236 23.45 -18.49 -17.29
C LEU A 236 24.46 -19.52 -17.82
N ASP A 237 25.38 -19.08 -18.66
CA ASP A 237 26.30 -19.95 -19.41
C ASP A 237 25.57 -21.07 -20.18
N ARG A 238 25.60 -22.30 -19.65
CA ARG A 238 24.91 -23.48 -20.20
C ARG A 238 23.65 -23.86 -19.44
N LEU A 239 23.38 -23.23 -18.29
CA LEU A 239 22.25 -23.53 -17.41
C LEU A 239 21.03 -22.68 -17.78
N GLU A 240 19.91 -23.33 -18.05
CA GLU A 240 18.62 -22.65 -18.14
C GLU A 240 18.09 -22.38 -16.73
N ILE A 241 17.64 -21.14 -16.50
CA ILE A 241 17.15 -20.67 -15.20
C ILE A 241 15.76 -20.05 -15.32
N ALA A 242 15.01 -20.08 -14.22
CA ALA A 242 13.78 -19.31 -14.05
C ALA A 242 14.04 -18.19 -13.05
N VAL A 243 13.81 -16.94 -13.47
CA VAL A 243 14.09 -15.73 -12.71
C VAL A 243 12.76 -15.12 -12.31
N LYS A 244 12.42 -15.22 -11.02
CA LYS A 244 11.22 -14.61 -10.43
C LYS A 244 11.58 -13.24 -9.88
N ARG A 245 11.15 -12.19 -10.56
CA ARG A 245 11.29 -10.80 -10.13
C ARG A 245 10.07 -10.41 -9.31
N LEU A 246 10.27 -10.14 -8.03
CA LEU A 246 9.21 -9.80 -7.09
C LEU A 246 8.78 -8.34 -7.28
N ASP A 247 7.50 -8.06 -7.12
CA ASP A 247 6.97 -6.69 -7.23
C ASP A 247 7.44 -5.84 -6.02
N SER A 248 8.23 -4.79 -6.28
CA SER A 248 8.81 -3.92 -5.26
C SER A 248 7.80 -2.97 -4.57
N HIS A 249 6.60 -2.82 -5.12
CA HIS A 249 5.62 -1.81 -4.68
C HIS A 249 4.79 -2.18 -3.45
N SER A 250 5.19 -3.21 -2.70
CA SER A 250 4.56 -3.57 -1.44
C SER A 250 5.61 -4.22 -0.54
N GLY A 251 5.65 -3.88 0.75
CA GLY A 251 6.51 -4.57 1.74
C GLY A 251 6.31 -6.10 1.79
N GLN A 252 5.24 -6.59 1.14
CA GLN A 252 5.01 -7.98 0.82
C GLN A 252 6.16 -8.62 -0.01
N GLY A 253 6.75 -7.92 -0.99
CA GLY A 253 7.83 -8.47 -1.81
C GLY A 253 9.09 -8.78 -0.99
N PHE A 254 9.41 -7.96 0.02
CA PHE A 254 10.54 -8.23 0.93
C PHE A 254 10.28 -9.39 1.89
N VAL A 255 9.06 -9.48 2.43
CA VAL A 255 8.67 -10.62 3.30
C VAL A 255 8.69 -11.93 2.52
N GLU A 256 8.17 -11.94 1.30
CA GLU A 256 8.21 -13.09 0.41
C GLU A 256 9.64 -13.47 0.05
N PHE A 257 10.47 -12.48 -0.32
CA PHE A 257 11.91 -12.67 -0.56
C PHE A 257 12.60 -13.32 0.64
N ARG A 258 12.38 -12.81 1.85
CA ARG A 258 12.99 -13.33 3.09
C ARG A 258 12.51 -14.75 3.39
N ASN A 259 11.21 -15.00 3.31
CA ASN A 259 10.63 -16.33 3.57
C ASN A 259 11.15 -17.37 2.57
N GLU A 260 11.24 -17.01 1.28
CA GLU A 260 11.77 -17.89 0.24
C GLU A 260 13.30 -18.09 0.36
N ILE A 261 14.07 -17.07 0.78
CA ILE A 261 15.51 -17.22 1.05
C ILE A 261 15.78 -18.12 2.25
N GLN A 262 14.97 -18.02 3.32
CA GLN A 262 15.09 -18.93 4.47
C GLN A 262 14.90 -20.41 4.08
N LEU A 263 14.24 -20.67 2.95
CA LEU A 263 14.02 -22.01 2.40
C LEU A 263 15.18 -22.50 1.54
N ILE A 264 16.08 -21.63 1.05
CA ILE A 264 17.29 -22.03 0.28
C ILE A 264 18.13 -23.01 1.09
N ALA A 265 18.17 -22.84 2.42
CA ALA A 265 18.92 -23.72 3.32
C ALA A 265 18.22 -25.05 3.63
N LYS A 266 16.91 -25.17 3.37
CA LYS A 266 16.08 -26.23 3.96
C LYS A 266 15.39 -27.13 2.94
N LEU A 267 15.29 -26.73 1.67
CA LEU A 267 14.50 -27.44 0.67
C LEU A 267 15.33 -27.98 -0.49
N GLN A 268 16.07 -29.06 -0.24
CA GLN A 268 16.60 -29.93 -1.28
C GLN A 268 15.75 -31.21 -1.33
N HIS A 269 14.64 -31.19 -2.07
CA HIS A 269 13.77 -32.36 -2.24
C HIS A 269 13.49 -32.60 -3.72
N SER A 270 13.46 -33.86 -4.15
CA SER A 270 13.27 -34.29 -5.56
C SER A 270 11.92 -33.86 -6.18
N ASN A 271 10.99 -33.38 -5.35
CA ASN A 271 9.66 -32.91 -5.76
C ASN A 271 9.50 -31.37 -5.67
N LEU A 272 10.56 -30.64 -5.32
CA LEU A 272 10.57 -29.18 -5.26
C LEU A 272 11.56 -28.64 -6.30
N VAL A 273 11.21 -27.54 -6.96
CA VAL A 273 12.15 -26.87 -7.87
C VAL A 273 13.27 -26.28 -7.03
N ARG A 274 14.52 -26.56 -7.42
CA ARG A 274 15.69 -26.07 -6.72
C ARG A 274 15.84 -24.57 -6.89
N LEU A 275 15.87 -23.84 -5.77
CA LEU A 275 16.29 -22.44 -5.71
C LEU A 275 17.82 -22.42 -5.78
N LEU A 276 18.35 -21.81 -6.85
CA LEU A 276 19.79 -21.69 -7.13
C LEU A 276 20.41 -20.53 -6.36
N GLY A 277 19.62 -19.52 -6.01
CA GLY A 277 20.11 -18.33 -5.34
C GLY A 277 19.17 -17.15 -5.48
N CYS A 278 19.63 -15.99 -5.06
CA CYS A 278 18.86 -14.75 -5.10
C CYS A 278 19.73 -13.55 -5.51
N CYS A 279 19.08 -12.46 -5.86
CA CYS A 279 19.69 -11.17 -6.10
C CYS A 279 18.87 -10.09 -5.40
N SER A 280 19.54 -9.26 -4.60
CA SER A 280 18.95 -8.09 -3.94
C SER A 280 19.79 -6.87 -4.32
N LYS A 281 19.19 -5.91 -5.02
CA LYS A 281 19.87 -4.64 -5.39
C LYS A 281 18.88 -3.48 -5.38
N GLY A 282 18.99 -2.60 -4.38
CA GLY A 282 18.02 -1.53 -4.17
C GLY A 282 16.60 -2.10 -4.01
N GLU A 283 15.66 -1.64 -4.84
CA GLU A 283 14.27 -2.12 -4.85
C GLU A 283 14.10 -3.50 -5.52
N GLU A 284 15.12 -4.01 -6.22
CA GLU A 284 15.06 -5.29 -6.92
C GLU A 284 15.24 -6.45 -5.94
N LYS A 285 14.26 -7.35 -5.92
CA LYS A 285 14.28 -8.60 -5.15
C LYS A 285 13.97 -9.74 -6.12
N ILE A 286 14.95 -10.60 -6.35
CA ILE A 286 14.92 -11.60 -7.42
C ILE A 286 15.32 -12.96 -6.88
N LEU A 287 14.54 -13.99 -7.24
CA LEU A 287 14.83 -15.39 -6.92
C LEU A 287 15.16 -16.14 -8.22
N VAL A 288 16.18 -17.00 -8.16
CA VAL A 288 16.73 -17.70 -9.33
C VAL A 288 16.61 -19.19 -9.13
N TYR A 289 15.81 -19.86 -9.94
CA TYR A 289 15.57 -21.31 -9.87
C TYR A 289 16.16 -22.03 -11.07
N GLU A 290 16.33 -23.35 -10.95
CA GLU A 290 16.53 -24.20 -12.11
C GLU A 290 15.30 -24.14 -13.02
N TYR A 291 15.53 -24.05 -14.33
CA TYR A 291 14.44 -24.15 -15.31
C TYR A 291 14.13 -25.62 -15.59
N LEU A 292 12.84 -25.99 -15.54
CA LEU A 292 12.38 -27.34 -15.85
C LEU A 292 11.63 -27.39 -17.20
N PRO A 293 12.26 -27.85 -18.30
CA PRO A 293 11.57 -28.04 -19.56
C PRO A 293 10.56 -29.22 -19.47
N ASN A 294 9.30 -29.01 -19.83
CA ASN A 294 8.30 -30.05 -20.17
C ASN A 294 7.69 -30.95 -19.07
N LYS A 295 7.44 -30.47 -17.84
CA LYS A 295 6.46 -31.13 -16.93
C LYS A 295 5.14 -30.36 -16.89
N LYS A 296 4.15 -30.81 -17.70
CA LYS A 296 2.73 -30.50 -17.47
C LYS A 296 2.39 -30.68 -15.96
N PRO A 297 1.54 -29.81 -15.41
CA PRO A 297 1.94 -28.63 -14.65
C PRO A 297 2.53 -28.98 -13.26
N ARG A 298 3.84 -29.32 -13.17
CA ARG A 298 4.52 -29.31 -11.85
C ARG A 298 4.92 -27.90 -11.39
N LEU A 299 4.84 -26.93 -12.29
CA LEU A 299 4.98 -25.51 -11.95
C LEU A 299 3.76 -24.93 -11.21
N LEU A 300 2.59 -25.59 -11.18
CA LEU A 300 1.44 -25.10 -10.41
C LEU A 300 1.56 -25.35 -8.91
N HIS A 301 2.33 -26.34 -8.47
CA HIS A 301 2.44 -26.68 -7.04
C HIS A 301 3.38 -25.77 -6.23
N ILE A 302 4.22 -24.97 -6.88
CA ILE A 302 5.04 -23.94 -6.19
C ILE A 302 4.19 -22.71 -5.81
N TRP A 303 3.06 -22.49 -6.50
CA TRP A 303 2.16 -21.37 -6.19
C TRP A 303 1.26 -21.62 -4.96
N TYR A 304 1.30 -22.83 -4.38
CA TYR A 304 0.41 -23.23 -3.29
C TYR A 304 1.11 -23.59 -1.97
N LEU A 305 2.45 -23.56 -1.89
CA LEU A 305 3.16 -23.76 -0.63
C LEU A 305 3.16 -22.46 0.19
N LYS A 306 2.01 -22.13 0.77
CA LYS A 306 1.99 -21.34 2.01
C LYS A 306 2.57 -22.20 3.13
N PRO A 307 3.55 -21.71 3.92
CA PRO A 307 3.70 -22.22 5.26
C PRO A 307 2.42 -21.87 6.04
N HIS A 308 1.88 -22.87 6.75
CA HIS A 308 0.86 -22.64 7.77
C HIS A 308 1.34 -21.64 8.82
#